data_AF-A0A413FI28-F1
#
_entry.id   AF-A0A413FI28-F1
#
_cell.length_a   1.000
_cell.length_b   1.000
_cell.length_c   1.000
_cell.angle_alpha   90.00
_cell.angle_beta   90.00
_cell.angle_gamma   90.00
#
_symmetry.space_group_name_H-M   'P 1'
#
loop_
_entity.id
_entity.type
_entity.pdbx_description
1 polymer ?
#
loop_
_entity_poly.entity_id
_entity_poly.type
_entity_poly.pdbx_seq_one_letter_code
_entity_poly.pdbx_strand_id
1 'polypeptide(L)'
;MKLSLPFKGQNVDISSLTAAPSDVRKSKKYIGSGSDDERIGEMERIAPVTHNLSLNGVYNIPAGEHTGQDVIRQELPTMGTQYVAPGAGQIVIECAGKYMTGNIVIQAVANLTAENIKYGVTVGEGEGAVTGTCQGFFD
;
A
#
# COMPACT_ATOMS: atom_id res chain seq x y z
N MET A 1 75.72 11.39 16.50
CA MET A 1 74.92 10.63 17.48
C MET A 1 73.48 10.68 17.02
N LYS A 2 72.89 9.57 16.59
CA LYS A 2 71.53 9.53 16.01
C LYS A 2 70.56 9.21 17.16
N LEU A 3 69.83 10.21 17.64
CA LEU A 3 68.86 10.06 18.73
C LEU A 3 67.64 9.31 18.18
N SER A 4 67.50 8.03 18.52
CA SER A 4 66.32 7.23 18.18
C SER A 4 65.12 7.69 19.02
N LEU A 5 64.06 8.16 18.36
CA LEU A 5 62.78 8.48 18.99
C LEU A 5 62.11 7.18 19.47
N PRO A 6 61.76 7.03 20.76
CA PRO A 6 61.26 5.76 21.31
C PRO A 6 59.79 5.44 20.98
N PHE A 7 59.09 6.29 20.23
CA PHE A 7 57.69 6.05 19.87
C PHE A 7 57.60 5.60 18.41
N LYS A 8 57.66 4.27 18.20
CA LYS A 8 56.93 3.69 17.06
C LYS A 8 55.46 3.80 17.45
N GLY A 9 54.71 4.69 16.79
CA GLY A 9 53.28 4.81 17.01
C GLY A 9 52.62 3.44 16.95
N GLN A 10 51.75 3.13 17.92
CA GLN A 10 50.93 1.91 17.85
C GLN A 10 50.15 1.94 16.54
N ASN A 11 50.19 0.84 15.78
CA ASN A 11 49.27 0.64 14.67
C ASN A 11 47.84 0.66 15.22
N VAL A 12 46.95 1.39 14.56
CA VAL A 12 45.52 1.38 14.87
C VAL A 12 45.00 -0.03 14.57
N ASP A 13 44.36 -0.67 15.56
CA ASP A 13 43.68 -1.95 15.31
C ASP A 13 42.43 -1.70 14.48
N ILE A 14 42.49 -2.09 13.21
CA ILE A 14 41.41 -1.94 12.23
C ILE A 14 40.72 -3.27 11.91
N SER A 15 41.07 -4.35 12.61
CA SER A 15 40.56 -5.70 12.34
C SER A 15 39.05 -5.83 12.58
N SER A 16 38.48 -4.94 13.39
CA SER A 16 37.06 -4.86 13.69
C SER A 16 36.25 -3.97 12.73
N LEU A 17 36.91 -3.24 11.82
CA LEU A 17 36.22 -2.36 10.87
C LEU A 17 35.53 -3.20 9.78
N THR A 18 34.28 -2.88 9.49
CA THR A 18 33.45 -3.61 8.50
C THR A 18 32.98 -2.74 7.34
N ALA A 19 33.24 -1.43 7.37
CA ALA A 19 32.74 -0.50 6.35
C ALA A 19 33.31 -0.81 4.96
N ALA A 20 32.42 -0.94 3.98
CA ALA A 20 32.70 -1.01 2.55
C ALA A 20 32.43 0.35 1.86
N PRO A 21 32.90 0.57 0.61
CA PRO A 21 32.66 1.84 -0.09
C PRO A 21 31.17 2.14 -0.27
N SER A 22 30.35 1.10 -0.43
CA SER A 22 28.88 1.18 -0.52
C SER A 22 28.20 1.64 0.76
N ASP A 23 28.88 1.59 1.91
CA ASP A 23 28.32 1.96 3.21
C ASP A 23 28.66 3.41 3.57
N VAL A 24 29.58 4.01 2.83
CA VAL A 24 30.13 5.34 3.11
C VAL A 24 29.67 6.30 2.04
N ARG A 25 29.14 7.45 2.48
CA ARG A 25 28.64 8.50 1.60
C ARG A 25 29.68 8.89 0.55
N LYS A 26 29.22 9.09 -0.68
CA LYS A 26 30.04 9.49 -1.81
C LYS A 26 30.94 10.68 -1.49
N SER A 27 32.20 10.58 -1.92
CA SER A 27 33.23 11.60 -1.72
C SER A 27 33.64 11.82 -0.26
N LYS A 28 33.24 10.94 0.68
CA LYS A 28 33.75 10.94 2.05
C LYS A 28 34.89 9.96 2.19
N LYS A 29 35.93 10.40 2.91
CA LYS A 29 37.11 9.60 3.23
C LYS A 29 36.80 8.71 4.42
N TYR A 30 37.28 7.48 4.39
CA TYR A 30 37.15 6.54 5.50
C TYR A 30 38.30 5.52 5.52
N ILE A 31 38.53 4.94 6.70
CA ILE A 31 39.32 3.72 6.88
C ILE A 31 38.30 2.60 7.15
N GLY A 32 38.44 1.47 6.46
CA GLY A 32 37.41 0.44 6.38
C GLY A 32 37.94 -0.95 6.62
N SER A 33 37.13 -1.95 6.27
CA SER A 33 37.52 -3.34 6.47
C SER A 33 38.79 -3.70 5.70
N GLY A 34 39.74 -4.33 6.41
CA GLY A 34 40.91 -4.98 5.83
C GLY A 34 41.98 -4.08 5.22
N SER A 35 41.90 -2.75 5.41
CA SER A 35 42.89 -1.81 4.89
C SER A 35 42.98 -0.55 5.76
N ASP A 36 44.21 -0.15 6.05
CA ASP A 36 44.58 1.11 6.71
C ASP A 36 44.76 2.27 5.72
N ASP A 37 44.51 2.02 4.43
CA ASP A 37 44.54 3.04 3.40
C ASP A 37 43.27 3.90 3.43
N GLU A 38 43.44 5.19 3.15
CA GLU A 38 42.32 6.10 2.96
C GLU A 38 41.53 5.72 1.69
N ARG A 39 40.24 5.46 1.87
CA ARG A 39 39.31 5.11 0.79
C ARG A 39 38.23 6.15 0.67
N ILE A 40 37.62 6.23 -0.51
CA ILE A 40 36.50 7.12 -0.79
C ILE A 40 35.22 6.29 -0.84
N GLY A 41 34.19 6.75 -0.12
CA GLY A 41 32.85 6.17 -0.17
C GLY A 41 32.19 6.39 -1.53
N GLU A 42 31.25 5.51 -1.86
CA GLU A 42 30.52 5.46 -3.13
C GLU A 42 29.00 5.56 -2.95
N MET A 43 28.49 5.54 -1.71
CA MET A 43 27.06 5.61 -1.44
C MET A 43 26.48 6.96 -1.88
N GLU A 44 25.70 6.97 -2.95
CA GLU A 44 25.01 8.16 -3.44
C GLU A 44 24.03 8.68 -2.39
N ARG A 45 23.88 10.00 -2.33
CA ARG A 45 22.80 10.62 -1.56
C ARG A 45 21.55 10.69 -2.42
N ILE A 46 20.44 10.21 -1.88
CA ILE A 46 19.14 10.28 -2.53
C ILE A 46 18.47 11.61 -2.15
N ALA A 47 17.98 12.33 -3.15
CA ALA A 47 17.16 13.51 -2.91
C ALA A 47 15.81 13.10 -2.32
N PRO A 48 15.22 13.87 -1.40
CA PRO A 48 13.94 13.53 -0.78
C PRO A 48 12.87 13.21 -1.83
N VAL A 49 12.23 12.05 -1.70
CA VAL A 49 11.16 11.63 -2.60
C VAL A 49 9.80 11.79 -1.93
N THR A 50 8.87 12.44 -2.63
CA THR A 50 7.44 12.35 -2.33
C THR A 50 6.78 11.44 -3.35
N HIS A 51 6.21 10.32 -2.89
CA HIS A 51 5.56 9.34 -3.76
C HIS A 51 4.13 9.04 -3.29
N ASN A 52 3.20 9.08 -4.25
CA ASN A 52 1.82 8.66 -4.05
C ASN A 52 1.65 7.21 -4.50
N LEU A 53 1.48 6.30 -3.54
CA LEU A 53 1.33 4.88 -3.78
C LEU A 53 -0.09 4.57 -4.25
N SER A 54 -0.22 3.97 -5.43
CA SER A 54 -1.50 3.47 -5.95
C SER A 54 -2.04 2.30 -5.12
N LEU A 55 -3.33 1.98 -5.26
CA LEU A 55 -3.93 0.78 -4.63
C LEU A 55 -3.18 -0.47 -5.11
N ASN A 56 -2.71 -1.30 -4.17
CA ASN A 56 -1.84 -2.46 -4.43
C ASN A 56 -0.54 -2.13 -5.19
N GLY A 57 -0.12 -0.85 -5.17
CA GLY A 57 1.12 -0.40 -5.78
C GLY A 57 2.35 -0.83 -4.99
N VAL A 58 3.50 -0.81 -5.66
CA VAL A 58 4.82 -1.06 -5.08
C VAL A 58 5.72 0.13 -5.42
N TYR A 59 6.44 0.63 -4.41
CA TYR A 59 7.47 1.64 -4.59
C TYR A 59 8.84 1.04 -4.22
N ASN A 60 9.74 0.94 -5.20
CA ASN A 60 11.10 0.46 -4.99
C ASN A 60 11.96 1.62 -4.46
N ILE A 61 12.38 1.52 -3.20
CA ILE A 61 13.26 2.51 -2.58
C ILE A 61 14.67 2.35 -3.18
N PRO A 62 15.26 3.41 -3.79
CA PRO A 62 16.60 3.32 -4.34
C PRO A 62 17.64 3.16 -3.23
N ALA A 63 18.69 2.38 -3.49
CA ALA A 63 19.82 2.25 -2.58
C ALA A 63 20.60 3.57 -2.48
N GLY A 64 20.98 3.96 -1.27
CA GLY A 64 21.75 5.18 -1.01
C GLY A 64 21.45 5.79 0.36
N GLU A 65 22.04 6.94 0.63
CA GLU A 65 21.79 7.72 1.84
C GLU A 65 20.51 8.54 1.68
N HIS A 66 19.48 8.19 2.45
CA HIS A 66 18.24 8.95 2.57
C HIS A 66 18.34 9.92 3.75
N THR A 67 17.85 11.14 3.58
CA THR A 67 17.98 12.19 4.61
C THR A 67 16.81 12.20 5.61
N GLY A 68 15.85 11.28 5.45
CA GLY A 68 14.70 11.10 6.34
C GLY A 68 13.53 12.05 6.06
N GLN A 69 13.55 12.79 4.95
CA GLN A 69 12.45 13.64 4.50
C GLN A 69 11.61 12.99 3.39
N ASP A 70 11.85 11.71 3.11
CA ASP A 70 11.03 10.94 2.17
C ASP A 70 9.61 10.79 2.71
N VAL A 71 8.65 10.93 1.80
CA VAL A 71 7.22 10.87 2.11
C VAL A 71 6.57 9.89 1.15
N ILE A 72 6.17 8.74 1.67
CA ILE A 72 5.30 7.80 0.97
C ILE A 72 3.89 7.98 1.51
N ARG A 73 2.96 8.34 0.62
CA ARG A 73 1.56 8.54 0.97
C ARG A 73 0.68 7.69 0.08
N GLN A 74 -0.47 7.30 0.59
CA GLN A 74 -1.54 6.72 -0.20
C GLN A 74 -2.80 7.52 0.10
N GLU A 75 -3.34 8.14 -0.92
CA GLU A 75 -4.55 8.95 -0.84
C GLU A 75 -5.56 8.38 -1.83
N LEU A 76 -6.43 7.52 -1.32
CA LEU A 76 -7.54 6.95 -2.07
C LEU A 76 -8.83 7.64 -1.64
N PRO A 77 -9.71 8.03 -2.58
CA PRO A 77 -11.05 8.46 -2.22
C PRO A 77 -11.74 7.38 -1.39
N THR A 78 -12.46 7.77 -0.35
CA THR A 78 -13.19 6.84 0.51
C THR A 78 -14.67 6.85 0.18
N MET A 79 -15.35 5.73 0.39
CA MET A 79 -16.80 5.65 0.38
C MET A 79 -17.28 4.92 1.63
N GLY A 80 -18.09 5.62 2.43
CA GLY A 80 -18.71 5.06 3.62
C GLY A 80 -19.90 4.16 3.29
N THR A 81 -20.63 3.79 4.33
CA THR A 81 -21.83 2.96 4.25
C THR A 81 -22.82 3.48 3.20
N GLN A 82 -23.37 2.56 2.39
CA GLN A 82 -24.42 2.85 1.43
C GLN A 82 -25.68 2.05 1.77
N TYR A 83 -26.83 2.70 1.67
CA TYR A 83 -28.13 2.05 1.74
C TYR A 83 -28.81 2.16 0.38
N VAL A 84 -29.11 1.02 -0.23
CA VAL A 84 -29.67 0.96 -1.59
C VAL A 84 -31.03 0.30 -1.53
N ALA A 85 -32.07 1.04 -1.89
CA ALA A 85 -33.40 0.48 -2.10
C ALA A 85 -33.47 -0.14 -3.50
N PRO A 86 -33.92 -1.40 -3.66
CA PRO A 86 -34.12 -2.00 -4.97
C PRO A 86 -35.16 -1.23 -5.80
N GLY A 87 -34.99 -1.27 -7.12
CA GLY A 87 -35.92 -0.70 -8.09
C GLY A 87 -36.02 -1.56 -9.34
N ALA A 88 -36.93 -1.21 -10.25
CA ALA A 88 -37.14 -1.96 -11.50
C ALA A 88 -35.99 -1.81 -12.52
N GLY A 89 -35.07 -0.85 -12.29
CA GLY A 89 -33.93 -0.58 -13.15
C GLY A 89 -32.60 -0.99 -12.52
N GLN A 90 -31.55 -1.02 -13.35
CA GLN A 90 -30.19 -1.23 -12.88
C GLN A 90 -29.77 -0.12 -11.90
N ILE A 91 -29.13 -0.52 -10.81
CA ILE A 91 -28.48 0.39 -9.86
C ILE A 91 -26.98 0.12 -9.94
N VAL A 92 -26.20 1.16 -10.22
CA VAL A 92 -24.74 1.10 -10.22
C VAL A 92 -24.22 1.79 -8.96
N ILE A 93 -23.40 1.09 -8.20
CA ILE A 93 -22.74 1.63 -7.01
C ILE A 93 -21.30 1.95 -7.39
N GLU A 94 -20.98 3.23 -7.51
CA GLU A 94 -19.70 3.73 -8.02
C GLU A 94 -18.54 3.57 -7.00
N CYS A 95 -18.16 2.34 -6.69
CA CYS A 95 -17.07 2.01 -5.75
C CYS A 95 -15.69 1.92 -6.41
N ALA A 96 -15.61 1.97 -7.74
CA ALA A 96 -14.35 1.84 -8.47
C ALA A 96 -13.32 2.89 -8.01
N GLY A 97 -12.10 2.42 -7.71
CA GLY A 97 -10.98 3.26 -7.24
C GLY A 97 -11.14 3.83 -5.83
N LYS A 98 -12.20 3.45 -5.09
CA LYS A 98 -12.45 3.93 -3.73
C LYS A 98 -12.12 2.86 -2.69
N TYR A 99 -11.69 3.30 -1.51
CA TYR A 99 -11.59 2.44 -0.33
C TYR A 99 -12.93 2.45 0.43
N MET A 100 -13.57 1.30 0.54
CA MET A 100 -14.84 1.15 1.28
C MET A 100 -14.57 1.14 2.78
N THR A 101 -15.11 2.12 3.50
CA THR A 101 -15.00 2.22 4.96
C THR A 101 -16.25 1.70 5.69
N GLY A 102 -17.27 1.28 4.95
CA GLY A 102 -18.49 0.71 5.48
C GLY A 102 -19.15 -0.26 4.51
N ASN A 103 -20.18 -0.95 5.01
CA ASN A 103 -20.93 -1.93 4.23
C ASN A 103 -21.82 -1.25 3.18
N ILE A 104 -22.09 -1.97 2.09
CA ILE A 104 -23.21 -1.68 1.21
C ILE A 104 -24.35 -2.59 1.67
N VAL A 105 -25.48 -1.98 2.04
CA VAL A 105 -26.68 -2.69 2.46
C VAL A 105 -27.76 -2.49 1.42
N ILE A 106 -28.15 -3.56 0.74
CA ILE A 106 -29.32 -3.57 -0.14
C ILE A 106 -30.54 -3.91 0.72
N GLN A 107 -31.54 -3.05 0.70
CA GLN A 107 -32.74 -3.22 1.50
C GLN A 107 -33.62 -4.35 0.94
N ALA A 108 -34.29 -5.08 1.81
CA ALA A 108 -35.29 -6.05 1.40
C ALA A 108 -36.49 -5.34 0.73
N VAL A 109 -37.10 -5.99 -0.26
CA VAL A 109 -38.34 -5.51 -0.87
C VAL A 109 -39.51 -6.06 -0.05
N ALA A 110 -40.21 -5.17 0.65
CA ALA A 110 -41.43 -5.55 1.35
C ALA A 110 -42.47 -6.09 0.36
N ASN A 111 -43.26 -7.08 0.79
CA ASN A 111 -44.33 -7.69 0.00
C ASN A 111 -43.89 -8.42 -1.29
N LEU A 112 -42.60 -8.75 -1.44
CA LEU A 112 -42.12 -9.67 -2.47
C LEU A 112 -42.51 -11.12 -2.12
N THR A 113 -43.81 -11.39 -2.13
CA THR A 113 -44.42 -12.70 -1.87
C THR A 113 -45.10 -13.21 -3.12
N ALA A 114 -45.25 -14.53 -3.25
CA ALA A 114 -45.87 -15.16 -4.41
C ALA A 114 -47.31 -14.64 -4.65
N GLU A 115 -48.05 -14.35 -3.58
CA GLU A 115 -49.43 -13.86 -3.60
C GLU A 115 -49.58 -12.47 -4.25
N ASN A 116 -48.52 -11.66 -4.24
CA ASN A 116 -48.51 -10.33 -4.83
C ASN A 116 -47.92 -10.31 -6.26
N ILE A 117 -47.47 -11.46 -6.77
CA ILE A 117 -46.85 -11.59 -8.09
C ILE A 117 -47.80 -12.35 -9.01
N LYS A 118 -47.94 -11.88 -10.26
CA LYS A 118 -48.77 -12.51 -11.29
C LYS A 118 -48.44 -13.99 -11.45
N TYR A 119 -49.48 -14.84 -11.55
CA TYR A 119 -49.35 -16.28 -11.70
C TYR A 119 -48.33 -16.67 -12.78
N GLY A 120 -47.37 -17.51 -12.41
CA GLY A 120 -46.33 -18.01 -13.30
C GLY A 120 -45.21 -17.02 -13.65
N VAL A 121 -45.25 -15.78 -13.14
CA VAL A 121 -44.15 -14.82 -13.29
C VAL A 121 -43.17 -15.01 -12.13
N THR A 122 -41.88 -15.11 -12.43
CA THR A 122 -40.82 -15.14 -11.43
C THR A 122 -40.15 -13.78 -11.34
N VAL A 123 -39.99 -13.27 -10.12
CA VAL A 123 -39.23 -12.04 -9.82
C VAL A 123 -38.00 -12.41 -9.00
N GLY A 124 -36.84 -11.89 -9.41
CA GLY A 124 -35.54 -12.22 -8.82
C GLY A 124 -34.86 -13.43 -9.48
N GLU A 125 -33.68 -13.79 -8.97
CA GLU A 125 -32.85 -14.89 -9.47
C GLU A 125 -32.26 -15.70 -8.31
N GLY A 126 -31.87 -16.96 -8.57
CA GLY A 126 -31.24 -17.83 -7.57
C GLY A 126 -32.16 -18.23 -6.40
N GLU A 127 -31.59 -18.41 -5.21
CA GLU A 127 -32.30 -18.84 -3.99
C GLU A 127 -33.35 -17.82 -3.52
N GLY A 128 -33.25 -16.56 -3.95
CA GLY A 128 -34.20 -15.49 -3.60
C GLY A 128 -35.33 -15.27 -4.61
N ALA A 129 -35.43 -16.07 -5.67
CA ALA A 129 -36.46 -15.90 -6.70
C ALA A 129 -37.84 -16.32 -6.18
N VAL A 130 -38.87 -15.51 -6.45
CA VAL A 130 -40.25 -15.77 -6.04
C VAL A 130 -41.14 -15.90 -7.27
N THR A 131 -41.83 -17.04 -7.40
CA THR A 131 -42.77 -17.27 -8.50
C THR A 131 -44.19 -16.98 -8.03
N GLY A 132 -44.90 -16.18 -8.82
CA GLY A 132 -46.23 -15.69 -8.48
C GLY A 132 -47.31 -16.76 -8.51
N THR A 133 -48.26 -16.61 -7.58
CA THR A 133 -49.48 -17.41 -7.46
C THR A 133 -50.74 -16.58 -7.68
N CYS A 134 -50.63 -15.25 -7.83
CA CYS A 134 -51.77 -14.35 -7.97
C CYS A 134 -52.49 -14.53 -9.31
N GLN A 135 -53.74 -15.01 -9.29
CA GLN A 135 -54.56 -15.20 -10.50
C GLN A 135 -55.44 -13.99 -10.85
N GLY A 136 -55.46 -12.94 -10.02
CA GLY A 136 -56.20 -11.71 -10.29
C GLY A 136 -57.70 -11.74 -9.95
N PHE A 137 -58.15 -12.77 -9.23
CA PHE A 137 -59.48 -12.78 -8.61
C PHE A 137 -59.37 -12.07 -7.26
N PHE A 138 -59.77 -10.81 -7.22
CA PHE A 138 -59.87 -10.03 -5.99
C PHE A 138 -61.36 -9.79 -5.72
N ASP A 139 -61.79 -10.06 -4.49
CA ASP A 139 -63.17 -9.83 -4.02
C ASP A 139 -63.51 -8.33 -3.92
#